data_AF-A0A0E3JPN7-F1
#
_entry.id   AF-A0A0E3JPN7-F1
#
_cell.length_a   1.000
_cell.length_b   1.000
_cell.length_c   1.000
_cell.angle_alpha   90.00
_cell.angle_beta   90.00
_cell.angle_gamma   90.00
#
_symmetry.space_group_name_H-M   'P 1'
#
loop_
_entity.id
_entity.type
_entity.pdbx_description
1 polymer ?
#
loop_
_entity_poly.entity_id
_entity_poly.type
_entity_poly.pdbx_seq_one_letter_code
_entity_poly.pdbx_strand_id
1 'polypeptide(L)'
;MKKGIKGTETKNKLLHIAIHEFASMGFENTKVDTIVREANLTKPSFYLYFMSKQGIFDEIVNICTIKLETEVKKIGLTKLNNTLNKERIKNVLEDFFNLF
;
A
#
# COMPACT_ATOMS: atom_id res chain seq x y z
N MET A 1 -2.36 24.19 17.04
CA MET A 1 -2.83 22.99 16.30
C MET A 1 -1.79 22.43 15.31
N LYS A 2 -0.49 22.34 15.67
CA LYS A 2 0.60 21.84 14.77
C LYS A 2 0.94 20.34 14.92
N LYS A 3 0.32 19.64 15.87
CA LYS A 3 0.70 18.28 16.26
C LYS A 3 0.19 17.20 15.29
N GLY A 4 -0.90 17.46 14.56
CA GLY A 4 -1.50 16.52 13.60
C GLY A 4 -0.70 16.38 12.30
N ILE A 5 -0.34 17.49 11.66
CA ILE A 5 0.34 17.50 10.35
C ILE A 5 1.72 16.83 10.44
N LYS A 6 2.52 17.17 11.46
CA LYS A 6 3.83 16.54 11.69
C LYS A 6 3.72 15.03 11.95
N GLY A 7 2.65 14.59 12.61
CA GLY A 7 2.39 13.17 12.86
C GLY A 7 2.16 12.41 11.56
N THR A 8 1.31 12.94 10.68
CA THR A 8 1.03 12.35 9.37
C THR A 8 2.28 12.30 8.48
N GLU A 9 3.07 13.37 8.43
CA GLU A 9 4.33 13.40 7.68
C GLU A 9 5.31 12.33 8.18
N THR A 10 5.43 12.18 9.50
CA THR A 10 6.31 11.19 10.12
C THR A 10 5.84 9.76 9.81
N LYS A 11 4.52 9.52 9.90
CA LYS A 11 3.92 8.22 9.55
C LYS A 11 4.20 7.85 8.09
N ASN A 12 4.01 8.79 7.17
CA ASN A 12 4.26 8.58 5.74
C ASN A 12 5.75 8.34 5.45
N LYS A 13 6.65 9.03 6.16
CA LYS A 13 8.09 8.80 6.05
C LYS A 13 8.46 7.37 6.47
N LEU A 14 7.91 6.89 7.58
CA LEU A 14 8.11 5.52 8.05
C LEU A 14 7.59 4.49 7.04
N LEU A 15 6.39 4.69 6.47
CA LEU A 15 5.83 3.82 5.42
C LEU A 15 6.74 3.74 4.19
N HIS A 16 7.18 4.90 3.68
CA HIS A 16 8.03 4.95 2.49
C HIS A 16 9.35 4.19 2.69
N ILE A 17 10.02 4.40 3.83
CA ILE A 17 11.27 3.71 4.14
C ILE A 17 11.04 2.20 4.32
N ALA A 18 9.98 1.82 5.04
CA ALA A 18 9.64 0.42 5.24
C ALA A 18 9.34 -0.30 3.91
N ILE A 19 8.68 0.35 2.95
CA ILE A 19 8.48 -0.19 1.60
C ILE A 19 9.82 -0.52 0.94
N HIS A 20 10.78 0.42 0.94
CA HIS A 20 12.10 0.20 0.34
C HIS A 20 12.88 -0.93 1.02
N GLU A 21 12.86 -0.94 2.36
CA GLU A 21 13.53 -1.97 3.16
C GLU A 21 12.92 -3.36 2.92
N PHE A 22 11.60 -3.48 2.93
CA PHE A 22 10.92 -4.75 2.68
C PHE A 22 11.13 -5.23 1.24
N ALA A 23 11.11 -4.33 0.25
CA ALA A 23 11.35 -4.67 -1.14
C ALA A 23 12.80 -5.14 -1.37
N SER A 24 13.76 -4.58 -0.65
CA SER A 24 15.19 -4.88 -0.83
C SER A 24 15.65 -6.11 -0.05
N MET A 25 15.15 -6.28 1.18
CA MET A 25 15.65 -7.29 2.12
C MET A 25 14.66 -8.43 2.39
N GLY A 26 13.39 -8.25 2.01
CA GLY A 26 12.30 -9.13 2.41
C GLY A 26 11.86 -8.91 3.86
N PHE A 27 10.62 -9.31 4.18
CA PHE A 27 10.01 -9.07 5.48
C PHE A 27 10.86 -9.58 6.66
N GLU A 28 11.37 -10.80 6.58
CA GLU A 28 12.12 -11.43 7.69
C GLU A 28 13.39 -10.67 8.05
N ASN A 29 14.17 -10.26 7.05
CA ASN A 29 15.47 -9.62 7.25
C ASN A 29 15.36 -8.13 7.62
N THR A 30 14.24 -7.47 7.31
CA THR A 30 14.01 -6.07 7.70
C THR A 30 13.86 -5.93 9.21
N LYS A 31 14.58 -4.96 9.78
CA LYS A 31 14.53 -4.63 11.21
C LYS A 31 13.90 -3.26 11.43
N VAL A 32 13.04 -3.14 12.44
CA VAL A 32 12.46 -1.84 12.85
C VAL A 32 13.55 -0.82 13.15
N ASP A 33 14.69 -1.25 13.70
CA ASP A 33 15.83 -0.38 13.99
C ASP A 33 16.44 0.25 12.73
N THR A 34 16.45 -0.46 11.60
CA THR A 34 16.89 0.09 10.31
C THR A 34 15.92 1.17 9.82
N ILE A 35 14.62 0.86 9.84
CA ILE A 35 13.57 1.78 9.38
C ILE A 35 13.61 3.10 10.17
N VAL A 36 13.72 3.05 11.50
CA VAL A 36 13.75 4.27 12.31
C VAL A 36 15.05 5.04 12.17
N ARG A 37 16.19 4.35 12.01
CA ARG A 37 17.49 4.98 11.75
C ARG A 37 17.44 5.81 10.47
N GLU A 38 16.90 5.25 9.40
CA GLU A 38 16.77 5.96 8.11
C GLU A 38 15.71 7.06 8.16
N ALA A 39 14.71 6.91 9.03
CA ALA A 39 13.72 7.95 9.26
C ALA A 39 14.26 9.12 10.12
N ASN A 40 15.49 9.02 10.67
CA ASN A 40 16.01 9.91 11.70
C ASN A 40 15.10 9.96 12.95
N LEU A 41 14.64 8.79 13.38
CA LEU A 41 13.74 8.59 14.52
C LEU A 41 14.31 7.55 15.49
N THR A 42 13.70 7.49 16.67
CA THR A 42 14.02 6.45 17.66
C THR A 42 13.03 5.29 17.56
N LYS A 43 13.41 4.12 18.08
CA LYS A 43 12.52 2.95 18.15
C LYS A 43 11.24 3.24 18.94
N PRO A 44 11.25 3.94 20.11
CA PRO A 44 10.01 4.37 20.75
C PRO A 44 9.11 5.25 19.88
N SER A 45 9.68 6.11 19.04
CA SER A 45 8.90 6.96 18.11
C SER A 45 8.13 6.14 17.08
N PHE A 46 8.65 4.98 16.64
CA PHE A 46 7.93 4.07 15.74
C PHE A 46 6.65 3.54 16.36
N TYR A 47 6.72 3.14 17.64
CA TYR A 47 5.57 2.58 18.36
C TYR A 47 4.47 3.59 18.66
N LEU A 48 4.69 4.89 18.43
CA LEU A 48 3.63 5.89 18.41
C LEU A 48 2.72 5.77 17.18
N TYR A 49 3.19 5.12 16.10
CA TYR A 49 2.47 5.00 14.82
C TYR A 49 2.10 3.55 14.47
N PHE A 50 2.96 2.58 14.80
CA PHE A 50 2.78 1.18 14.43
C PHE A 50 3.09 0.26 15.62
N MET A 51 2.23 -0.71 15.88
CA MET A 51 2.38 -1.62 17.02
C MET A 51 3.52 -2.63 16.83
N SER A 52 3.92 -2.92 15.59
CA SER A 52 4.96 -3.91 15.28
C SER A 52 5.48 -3.78 13.83
N LYS A 53 6.50 -4.57 13.48
CA LYS A 53 6.95 -4.76 12.08
C LYS A 53 5.80 -5.29 11.19
N GLN A 54 4.99 -6.20 11.73
CA GLN A 54 3.79 -6.69 11.04
C GLN A 54 2.78 -5.56 10.84
N GLY A 55 2.55 -4.72 11.85
CA GLY A 55 1.55 -3.65 11.76
C GLY A 55 1.85 -2.62 10.65
N ILE A 56 3.11 -2.25 10.45
CA ILE A 56 3.48 -1.37 9.32
C ILE A 56 3.38 -2.12 7.98
N PHE A 57 3.72 -3.40 7.95
CA PHE A 57 3.60 -4.24 6.76
C PHE A 57 2.13 -4.39 6.31
N ASP A 58 1.23 -4.69 7.24
CA ASP A 58 -0.21 -4.81 6.97
C ASP A 58 -0.79 -3.50 6.43
N GLU A 59 -0.36 -2.36 6.98
CA GLU A 59 -0.80 -1.05 6.47
C GLU A 59 -0.31 -0.82 5.03
N ILE A 60 0.93 -1.19 4.71
CA ILE A 60 1.46 -1.14 3.35
C ILE A 60 0.64 -2.04 2.41
N VAL A 61 0.37 -3.29 2.80
CA VAL A 61 -0.43 -4.23 2.01
C VAL A 61 -1.84 -3.70 1.76
N ASN A 62 -2.46 -3.10 2.78
CA ASN A 62 -3.78 -2.50 2.63
C ASN A 62 -3.76 -1.31 1.66
N ILE A 63 -2.77 -0.42 1.77
CA ILE A 63 -2.59 0.70 0.82
C ILE A 63 -2.42 0.18 -0.61
N CYS A 64 -1.58 -0.85 -0.80
CA CYS A 64 -1.36 -1.46 -2.10
C CYS A 64 -2.64 -2.10 -2.66
N THR A 65 -3.39 -2.83 -1.82
CA THR A 65 -4.66 -3.47 -2.20
C THR A 65 -5.68 -2.42 -2.65
N ILE A 66 -5.89 -1.36 -1.86
CA ILE A 66 -6.82 -0.27 -2.21
C ILE A 66 -6.40 0.42 -3.51
N LYS A 67 -5.09 0.66 -3.70
CA LYS A 67 -4.57 1.27 -4.92
C LYS A 67 -4.80 0.36 -6.13
N LEU A 68 -4.48 -0.92 -6.02
CA LEU A 68 -4.73 -1.92 -7.07
C LEU A 68 -6.21 -2.00 -7.41
N GLU A 69 -7.10 -2.10 -6.43
CA GLU A 69 -8.55 -2.09 -6.65
C GLU A 69 -9.00 -0.83 -7.39
N THR A 70 -8.45 0.33 -7.01
CA THR A 70 -8.79 1.61 -7.65
C THR A 70 -8.35 1.63 -9.11
N GLU A 71 -7.13 1.17 -9.41
CA GLU A 71 -6.64 1.10 -10.79
C GLU A 71 -7.39 0.07 -11.63
N VAL A 72 -7.68 -1.11 -11.09
CA VAL A 72 -8.50 -2.15 -11.75
C VAL A 72 -9.91 -1.61 -12.03
N LYS A 73 -10.53 -0.90 -11.07
CA LYS A 73 -11.84 -0.26 -11.26
C LYS A 73 -11.80 0.82 -12.35
N LYS A 74 -10.73 1.62 -12.49
CA LYS A 74 -10.63 2.59 -13.59
C LYS A 74 -10.65 1.93 -14.96
N ILE A 75 -9.97 0.79 -15.09
CA ILE A 75 -9.92 -0.01 -16.32
C ILE A 75 -11.27 -0.67 -16.59
N GLY A 76 -11.90 -1.26 -15.56
CA GLY A 76 -13.14 -2.03 -15.70
C GLY A 76 -14.45 -1.23 -15.65
N LEU A 77 -14.50 -0.06 -14.98
CA LEU A 77 -15.74 0.71 -14.75
C LEU A 77 -15.98 1.85 -15.75
N THR A 78 -14.97 2.32 -16.47
CA THR A 78 -15.15 3.37 -17.50
C THR A 78 -15.93 2.87 -18.72
N LYS A 79 -16.04 1.55 -18.92
CA LYS A 79 -16.89 0.94 -19.97
C LYS A 79 -18.28 0.53 -19.49
N LEU A 80 -18.69 0.76 -18.23
CA LEU A 80 -19.87 0.07 -17.68
C LEU A 80 -21.25 0.67 -17.96
N ASN A 81 -21.39 1.78 -18.69
CA ASN A 81 -22.73 2.30 -18.98
C ASN A 81 -23.48 1.46 -20.03
N ASN A 82 -24.40 0.65 -19.50
CA ASN A 82 -25.64 0.09 -20.06
C ASN A 82 -25.58 -1.21 -20.88
N THR A 83 -26.19 -2.24 -20.27
CA THR A 83 -26.59 -3.59 -20.75
C THR A 83 -25.54 -4.71 -20.70
N LEU A 84 -25.80 -5.71 -19.85
CA LEU A 84 -25.05 -6.98 -19.78
C LEU A 84 -25.46 -7.85 -20.98
N ASN A 85 -24.62 -7.90 -22.02
CA ASN A 85 -24.77 -8.83 -23.14
C ASN A 85 -23.58 -9.82 -23.20
N LYS A 86 -23.75 -10.92 -23.95
CA LYS A 86 -22.78 -12.02 -24.06
C LYS A 86 -21.40 -11.56 -24.57
N GLU A 87 -21.38 -10.60 -25.48
CA GLU A 87 -20.16 -10.02 -26.05
C GLU A 87 -19.35 -9.25 -24.99
N ARG A 88 -20.04 -8.61 -24.05
CA ARG A 88 -19.40 -7.89 -22.95
C ARG A 88 -18.83 -8.82 -21.87
N ILE A 89 -19.51 -9.93 -21.56
CA ILE A 89 -18.93 -10.97 -20.68
C ILE A 89 -17.62 -11.48 -21.28
N LYS A 90 -17.59 -11.70 -22.60
CA LYS A 90 -16.37 -12.10 -23.31
C LYS A 90 -15.25 -11.07 -23.17
N ASN A 91 -15.53 -9.79 -23.41
CA ASN A 91 -14.52 -8.73 -23.34
C ASN A 91 -13.96 -8.52 -21.93
N VAL A 92 -14.79 -8.61 -20.89
CA VAL A 92 -14.32 -8.52 -19.48
C VAL A 92 -13.44 -9.71 -19.13
N LEU A 93 -13.79 -10.90 -19.58
CA LEU A 93 -12.97 -12.09 -19.38
C LEU A 93 -11.65 -11.98 -20.14
N GLU A 94 -11.65 -11.51 -21.40
CA GLU A 94 -10.42 -11.28 -22.17
C GLU A 94 -9.52 -10.22 -21.51
N ASP A 95 -10.08 -9.08 -21.09
CA ASP A 95 -9.34 -8.04 -20.38
C ASP A 95 -8.74 -8.58 -19.07
N PHE A 96 -9.48 -9.40 -18.31
CA PHE A 96 -9.02 -10.05 -17.09
C PHE A 96 -7.94 -11.12 -17.33
N PHE A 97 -8.07 -11.94 -18.37
CA PHE A 97 -7.09 -12.97 -18.69
C PHE A 97 -5.79 -12.39 -19.26
N ASN A 98 -5.83 -11.22 -19.89
CA ASN A 98 -4.63 -10.50 -20.34
C ASN A 98 -3.89 -9.75 -19.22
N LEU A 99 -4.47 -9.71 -18.01
CA LEU A 99 -3.84 -9.13 -16.82
C LEU A 99 -2.91 -10.11 -16.09
N PHE A 100 -2.88 -11.39 -16.48
CA PHE A 100 -2.04 -12.47 -15.94
C PHE A 100 -1.35 -13.24 -17.06
#